data_AF-A0ABC8TLQ6-F1
#
_entry.id   AF-A0ABC8TLQ6-F1
#
_cell.length_a   1.000
_cell.length_b   1.000
_cell.length_c   1.000
_cell.angle_alpha   90.00
_cell.angle_beta   90.00
_cell.angle_gamma   90.00
#
_symmetry.space_group_name_H-M   'P 1'
#
loop_
_entity.id
_entity.type
_entity.pdbx_description
1 polymer ?
#
loop_
_entity_poly.entity_id
_entity_poly.type
_entity_poly.pdbx_seq_one_letter_code
_entity_poly.pdbx_strand_id
1 'polypeptide(L)'
;MAKPPSFLWVITLFILPLKLTFSKPELVTTPPLPILPLPTYSQLKWQQREIIMFHHFGVNTFTDSEWGTGKENPAIFIPTGLNANQWVDTAVQAGVSLTILTAKHHDGFCLWPSKYTDHSVIGSPWKNGHGDVVQELVNAAKARGVDIGLYLSPWDRHDRRYGRNKEYNEYYLAQLQELLNNYGSVREIWFDGAKGSNAPNMSYYFNDWFSMVNELQSTINIFSDAGPGVRWVGNENGFAGSTCWSTINRTSLSIGNGSIVDYLNTGDPRGTDWLPAECDVSIRTGWFWHKTQSPKKLSKLLEIYYNSVGRNCVLLLNVPPNTTGLISETDVHRLKEFKGAIDTIFSTNLAEKCSIKASSQRGGKNGGFGPKNVIDNDHLWTYWAPNDEDKEDHWIELRATNEKLKFNVVRIQEAIGLGQRIKRHEIYVDGARVASGTTVGYKKLHRLEKGVLHGYSLKIKIMGSKGIPLISSVGLHFDPFWHPNELVA
;
A
#
# COMPACT_ATOMS: atom_id res chain seq x y z
N MET A 1 -11.46 105.22 32.28
CA MET A 1 -11.18 104.15 33.28
C MET A 1 -11.57 102.81 32.68
N ALA A 2 -10.71 101.82 32.85
CA ALA A 2 -10.65 100.55 32.12
C ALA A 2 -11.78 99.53 32.45
N LYS A 3 -12.16 98.70 31.45
CA LYS A 3 -12.44 97.23 31.50
C LYS A 3 -13.02 96.71 30.15
N PRO A 4 -12.94 95.39 29.84
CA PRO A 4 -12.22 94.82 28.67
C PRO A 4 -13.14 94.40 27.48
N PRO A 5 -12.58 93.94 26.34
CA PRO A 5 -13.39 93.49 25.20
C PRO A 5 -13.86 92.03 25.38
N SER A 6 -15.12 91.77 25.03
CA SER A 6 -15.72 90.45 25.00
C SER A 6 -15.28 89.69 23.75
N PHE A 7 -14.42 88.69 23.91
CA PHE A 7 -14.15 87.69 22.87
C PHE A 7 -15.08 86.48 23.05
N LEU A 8 -16.05 86.33 22.14
CA LEU A 8 -16.79 85.09 21.96
C LEU A 8 -15.87 84.04 21.32
N TRP A 9 -15.54 82.98 22.05
CA TRP A 9 -14.94 81.77 21.48
C TRP A 9 -16.04 80.85 20.96
N VAL A 10 -16.19 80.77 19.64
CA VAL A 10 -17.01 79.73 19.00
C VAL A 10 -16.12 78.48 18.88
N ILE A 11 -16.32 77.51 19.77
CA ILE A 11 -15.70 76.19 19.68
C ILE A 11 -16.54 75.35 18.71
N THR A 12 -16.06 75.16 17.49
CA THR A 12 -16.64 74.23 16.53
C THR A 12 -16.11 72.82 16.83
N LEU A 13 -16.93 71.99 17.47
CA LEU A 13 -16.59 70.58 17.73
C LEU A 13 -16.68 69.78 16.42
N PHE A 14 -15.53 69.38 15.85
CA PHE A 14 -15.49 68.37 14.80
C PHE A 14 -15.70 66.98 15.41
N ILE A 15 -16.91 66.42 15.26
CA ILE A 15 -17.18 65.02 15.60
C ILE A 15 -16.68 64.16 14.42
N LEU A 16 -15.49 63.59 14.56
CA LEU A 16 -15.02 62.52 13.68
C LEU A 16 -15.87 61.26 13.98
N PRO A 17 -16.54 60.63 13.00
CA PRO A 17 -17.18 59.35 13.24
C PRO A 17 -16.07 58.30 13.35
N LEU A 18 -15.74 57.91 14.58
CA LEU A 18 -14.92 56.74 14.85
C LEU A 18 -15.71 55.52 14.38
N LYS A 19 -15.48 55.08 13.13
CA LYS A 19 -15.95 53.77 12.64
C LYS A 19 -15.22 52.70 13.44
N LEU A 20 -15.78 52.33 14.59
CA LEU A 20 -15.46 51.09 15.29
C LEU A 20 -15.89 49.94 14.38
N THR A 21 -15.00 49.49 13.50
CA THR A 21 -15.12 48.22 12.83
C THR A 21 -14.94 47.13 13.88
N PHE A 22 -16.05 46.66 14.45
CA PHE A 22 -16.06 45.36 15.11
C PHE A 22 -15.83 44.31 14.04
N SER A 23 -14.56 43.93 13.79
CA SER A 23 -14.28 42.71 13.04
C SER A 23 -14.78 41.56 13.90
N LYS A 24 -15.93 40.96 13.54
CA LYS A 24 -16.27 39.65 14.06
C LYS A 24 -15.07 38.74 13.77
N PRO A 25 -14.51 38.02 14.76
CA PRO A 25 -13.44 37.06 14.47
C PRO A 25 -13.97 36.11 13.39
N GLU A 26 -13.32 36.12 12.24
CA GLU A 26 -13.70 35.27 11.11
C GLU A 26 -13.41 33.83 11.55
N LEU A 27 -14.46 33.02 11.66
CA LEU A 27 -14.33 31.65 12.13
C LEU A 27 -13.48 30.89 11.10
N VAL A 28 -12.34 30.34 11.54
CA VAL A 28 -11.48 29.53 10.67
C VAL A 28 -12.29 28.33 10.18
N THR A 29 -12.29 28.10 8.86
CA THR A 29 -13.02 26.98 8.28
C THR A 29 -12.43 25.66 8.77
N THR A 30 -13.23 24.83 9.41
CA THR A 30 -12.80 23.53 9.91
C THR A 30 -12.83 22.46 8.81
N PRO A 31 -11.98 21.42 8.89
CA PRO A 31 -12.01 20.30 7.96
C PRO A 31 -13.33 19.51 8.06
N PRO A 32 -13.74 18.81 6.98
CA PRO A 32 -14.85 17.86 7.03
C PRO A 32 -14.62 16.76 8.06
N LEU A 33 -15.70 16.27 8.68
CA LEU A 33 -15.62 15.15 9.61
C LEU A 33 -15.03 13.90 8.92
N PRO A 34 -14.25 13.07 9.64
CA PRO A 34 -13.80 11.78 9.14
C PRO A 34 -14.97 10.82 8.91
N ILE A 35 -14.79 9.87 7.97
CA ILE A 35 -15.69 8.73 7.80
C ILE A 35 -14.99 7.49 8.33
N LEU A 36 -15.56 6.90 9.39
CA LEU A 36 -14.99 5.72 10.03
C LEU A 36 -15.23 4.44 9.20
N PRO A 37 -14.39 3.40 9.41
CA PRO A 37 -13.15 3.40 10.20
C PRO A 37 -12.00 4.17 9.51
N LEU A 38 -10.98 4.56 10.28
CA LEU A 38 -9.79 5.23 9.76
C LEU A 38 -8.60 4.27 9.70
N PRO A 39 -7.67 4.46 8.75
CA PRO A 39 -6.39 3.76 8.78
C PRO A 39 -5.60 4.13 10.04
N THR A 40 -4.90 3.16 10.62
CA THR A 40 -3.85 3.44 11.60
C THR A 40 -2.66 4.15 10.95
N TYR A 41 -1.79 4.74 11.76
CA TYR A 41 -0.55 5.34 11.25
C TYR A 41 0.32 4.32 10.48
N SER A 42 0.44 3.09 11.00
CA SER A 42 1.20 2.02 10.34
C SER A 42 0.58 1.59 9.01
N GLN A 43 -0.75 1.56 8.89
CA GLN A 43 -1.44 1.28 7.64
C GLN A 43 -1.25 2.41 6.61
N LEU A 44 -1.30 3.67 7.04
CA LEU A 44 -1.00 4.81 6.16
C LEU A 44 0.43 4.72 5.62
N LYS A 45 1.42 4.48 6.50
CA LYS A 45 2.82 4.33 6.11
C LYS A 45 3.05 3.15 5.18
N TRP A 46 2.36 2.05 5.42
CA TRP A 46 2.41 0.86 4.56
C TRP A 46 1.82 1.13 3.17
N GLN A 47 0.65 1.76 3.11
CA GLN A 47 0.01 2.09 1.84
C GLN A 47 0.86 3.05 0.99
N GLN A 48 1.60 3.96 1.63
CA GLN A 48 2.53 4.87 0.97
C GLN A 48 3.71 4.18 0.28
N ARG A 49 4.03 2.93 0.62
CA ARG A 49 5.14 2.20 -0.02
C ARG A 49 4.81 1.79 -1.44
N GLU A 50 3.53 1.54 -1.72
CA GLU A 50 2.97 1.06 -2.98
C GLU A 50 3.48 -0.32 -3.42
N ILE A 51 4.79 -0.54 -3.45
CA ILE A 51 5.44 -1.80 -3.77
C ILE A 51 6.33 -2.22 -2.59
N ILE A 52 6.17 -3.46 -2.16
CA ILE A 52 7.01 -4.14 -1.19
C ILE A 52 7.51 -5.47 -1.78
N MET A 53 8.53 -6.08 -1.19
CA MET A 53 9.19 -7.25 -1.76
C MET A 53 9.10 -8.46 -0.84
N PHE A 54 8.90 -9.65 -1.42
CA PHE A 54 8.92 -10.91 -0.70
C PHE A 54 10.13 -11.74 -1.14
N HIS A 55 10.72 -12.51 -0.22
CA HIS A 55 11.73 -13.52 -0.52
C HIS A 55 11.28 -14.87 0.02
N HIS A 56 10.83 -15.75 -0.86
CA HIS A 56 10.74 -17.18 -0.59
C HIS A 56 12.11 -17.82 -0.78
N PHE A 57 12.68 -18.29 0.32
CA PHE A 57 13.99 -18.95 0.35
C PHE A 57 14.02 -20.00 1.45
N GLY A 58 14.70 -21.13 1.22
CA GLY A 58 14.73 -22.24 2.17
C GLY A 58 15.03 -23.57 1.49
N VAL A 59 14.80 -24.68 2.20
CA VAL A 59 15.07 -26.04 1.70
C VAL A 59 14.38 -26.32 0.36
N ASN A 60 13.20 -25.74 0.12
CA ASN A 60 12.44 -25.84 -1.12
C ASN A 60 13.18 -25.30 -2.34
N THR A 61 14.07 -24.33 -2.15
CA THR A 61 14.98 -23.83 -3.21
C THR A 61 15.96 -24.90 -3.67
N PHE A 62 16.39 -25.79 -2.76
CA PHE A 62 17.36 -26.85 -3.03
C PHE A 62 16.70 -28.15 -3.50
N THR A 63 15.42 -28.36 -3.19
CA THR A 63 14.64 -29.50 -3.68
C THR A 63 13.82 -29.19 -4.94
N ASP A 64 13.97 -27.99 -5.52
CA ASP A 64 13.22 -27.54 -6.70
C ASP A 64 11.70 -27.72 -6.52
N SER A 65 11.19 -27.36 -5.34
CA SER A 65 9.80 -27.59 -4.92
C SER A 65 9.12 -26.29 -4.49
N GLU A 66 7.81 -26.18 -4.69
CA GLU A 66 7.03 -25.06 -4.12
C GLU A 66 6.66 -25.33 -2.67
N TRP A 67 6.19 -26.54 -2.37
CA TRP A 67 5.82 -26.98 -1.03
C TRP A 67 6.64 -28.20 -0.59
N GLY A 68 7.61 -27.98 0.29
CA GLY A 68 8.37 -29.06 0.92
C GLY A 68 7.51 -29.95 1.81
N THR A 69 8.00 -31.16 2.06
CA THR A 69 7.31 -32.25 2.73
C THR A 69 7.38 -32.21 4.25
N GLY A 70 8.32 -31.45 4.82
CA GLY A 70 8.70 -31.46 6.23
C GLY A 70 9.69 -32.58 6.60
N LYS A 71 10.20 -33.30 5.60
CA LYS A 71 11.17 -34.40 5.76
C LYS A 71 12.51 -34.10 5.11
N GLU A 72 12.67 -32.90 4.58
CA GLU A 72 13.91 -32.43 3.99
C GLU A 72 15.03 -32.55 5.02
N ASN A 73 16.17 -33.13 4.61
CA ASN A 73 17.33 -33.19 5.48
C ASN A 73 17.94 -31.78 5.57
N PRO A 74 18.09 -31.16 6.77
CA PRO A 74 18.75 -29.86 6.93
C PRO A 74 20.10 -29.75 6.20
N ALA A 75 20.80 -30.87 5.98
CA ALA A 75 22.05 -30.92 5.25
C ALA A 75 21.97 -30.42 3.80
N ILE A 76 20.78 -30.38 3.18
CA ILE A 76 20.63 -29.87 1.80
C ILE A 76 20.68 -28.35 1.73
N PHE A 77 20.45 -27.65 2.86
CA PHE A 77 20.48 -26.20 2.91
C PHE A 77 21.92 -25.70 2.97
N ILE A 78 22.50 -25.41 1.79
CA ILE A 78 23.90 -24.97 1.67
C ILE A 78 24.02 -23.81 0.66
N PRO A 79 23.52 -22.60 0.96
CA PRO A 79 23.70 -21.47 0.08
C PRO A 79 25.13 -20.91 0.16
N THR A 80 25.99 -21.42 -0.71
CA THR A 80 27.44 -21.15 -0.72
C THR A 80 27.81 -19.69 -0.98
N GLY A 81 26.93 -18.93 -1.62
CA GLY A 81 27.11 -17.53 -1.96
C GLY A 81 26.08 -16.60 -1.34
N LEU A 82 25.37 -17.01 -0.27
CA LEU A 82 24.33 -16.20 0.34
C LEU A 82 24.86 -14.80 0.66
N ASN A 83 24.19 -13.79 0.13
CA ASN A 83 24.51 -12.40 0.40
C ASN A 83 23.24 -11.58 0.53
N ALA A 84 22.75 -11.41 1.76
CA ALA A 84 21.56 -10.61 2.01
C ALA A 84 21.74 -9.12 1.66
N ASN A 85 22.99 -8.60 1.59
CA ASN A 85 23.23 -7.26 1.05
C ASN A 85 22.76 -7.14 -0.40
N GLN A 86 23.00 -8.17 -1.23
CA GLN A 86 22.57 -8.17 -2.62
C GLN A 86 21.04 -8.19 -2.74
N TRP A 87 20.34 -8.85 -1.80
CA TRP A 87 18.87 -8.85 -1.77
C TRP A 87 18.35 -7.45 -1.49
N VAL A 88 18.88 -6.79 -0.45
CA VAL A 88 18.46 -5.43 -0.07
C VAL A 88 18.91 -4.39 -1.10
N ASP A 89 20.10 -4.51 -1.68
CA ASP A 89 20.55 -3.67 -2.80
C ASP A 89 19.59 -3.76 -4.00
N THR A 90 19.11 -4.97 -4.29
CA THR A 90 18.11 -5.19 -5.34
C THR A 90 16.78 -4.52 -4.99
N ALA A 91 16.33 -4.64 -3.73
CA ALA A 91 15.12 -3.97 -3.26
C ALA A 91 15.22 -2.44 -3.37
N VAL A 92 16.33 -1.83 -2.92
CA VAL A 92 16.58 -0.39 -3.03
C VAL A 92 16.59 0.06 -4.49
N GLN A 93 17.27 -0.68 -5.38
CA GLN A 93 17.28 -0.38 -6.82
C GLN A 93 15.90 -0.51 -7.47
N ALA A 94 15.01 -1.35 -6.93
CA ALA A 94 13.62 -1.46 -7.33
C ALA A 94 12.70 -0.41 -6.68
N GLY A 95 13.23 0.48 -5.83
CA GLY A 95 12.45 1.50 -5.10
C GLY A 95 11.64 0.95 -3.92
N VAL A 96 11.94 -0.27 -3.46
CA VAL A 96 11.25 -0.92 -2.35
C VAL A 96 11.84 -0.49 -1.02
N SER A 97 10.96 -0.18 -0.05
CA SER A 97 11.34 0.24 1.31
C SER A 97 10.95 -0.75 2.42
N LEU A 98 10.28 -1.86 2.08
CA LEU A 98 9.96 -2.96 2.97
C LEU A 98 10.19 -4.30 2.25
N THR A 99 10.99 -5.18 2.85
CA THR A 99 11.21 -6.55 2.36
C THR A 99 10.79 -7.59 3.40
N ILE A 100 10.12 -8.64 2.96
CA ILE A 100 9.59 -9.72 3.79
C ILE A 100 10.36 -11.01 3.46
N LEU A 101 10.76 -11.77 4.48
CA LEU A 101 11.42 -13.06 4.32
C LEU A 101 10.56 -14.19 4.89
N THR A 102 10.48 -15.31 4.17
CA THR A 102 9.96 -16.57 4.71
C THR A 102 10.90 -17.14 5.78
N ALA A 103 10.78 -16.66 7.02
CA ALA A 103 11.57 -17.14 8.14
C ALA A 103 11.34 -18.63 8.38
N LYS A 104 10.11 -19.10 8.18
CA LYS A 104 9.73 -20.51 8.11
C LYS A 104 8.58 -20.68 7.11
N HIS A 105 8.75 -21.59 6.15
CA HIS A 105 7.69 -21.97 5.21
C HIS A 105 6.93 -23.23 5.69
N HIS A 106 5.96 -23.73 4.92
CA HIS A 106 5.12 -24.88 5.31
C HIS A 106 5.89 -26.16 5.66
N ASP A 107 7.05 -26.36 5.05
CA ASP A 107 7.97 -27.46 5.37
C ASP A 107 8.49 -27.41 6.80
N GLY A 108 8.41 -26.26 7.48
CA GLY A 108 8.77 -26.12 8.89
C GLY A 108 10.25 -25.81 9.13
N PHE A 109 11.09 -25.75 8.09
CA PHE A 109 12.50 -25.43 8.24
C PHE A 109 12.69 -23.95 8.62
N CYS A 110 13.32 -23.70 9.76
CA CYS A 110 13.54 -22.35 10.26
C CYS A 110 14.87 -21.76 9.75
N LEU A 111 14.82 -20.57 9.15
CA LEU A 111 15.98 -19.85 8.61
C LEU A 111 16.83 -19.10 9.66
N TRP A 112 16.47 -19.23 10.93
CA TRP A 112 17.19 -18.70 12.08
C TRP A 112 17.45 -19.83 13.10
N PRO A 113 18.44 -19.68 14.00
CA PRO A 113 18.78 -20.71 14.98
C PRO A 113 17.75 -20.74 16.13
N SER A 114 16.52 -21.17 15.83
CA SER A 114 15.44 -21.28 16.82
C SER A 114 15.80 -22.26 17.93
N LYS A 115 15.50 -21.91 19.19
CA LYS A 115 15.72 -22.79 20.36
C LYS A 115 14.71 -23.92 20.46
N TYR A 116 13.62 -23.85 19.68
CA TYR A 116 12.45 -24.72 19.84
C TYR A 116 12.35 -25.84 18.80
N THR A 117 13.28 -25.92 17.85
CA THR A 117 13.36 -26.99 16.85
C THR A 117 14.79 -27.15 16.31
N ASP A 118 15.21 -28.39 16.05
CA ASP A 118 16.45 -28.74 15.37
C ASP A 118 16.30 -28.71 13.83
N HIS A 119 15.06 -28.67 13.32
CA HIS A 119 14.76 -28.45 11.91
C HIS A 119 14.88 -26.97 11.54
N SER A 120 16.12 -26.50 11.63
CA SER A 120 16.53 -25.13 11.39
C SER A 120 17.93 -25.10 10.79
N VAL A 121 18.43 -23.90 10.50
CA VAL A 121 19.83 -23.67 10.07
C VAL A 121 20.87 -24.29 11.01
N ILE A 122 20.54 -24.54 12.29
CA ILE A 122 21.42 -25.26 13.24
C ILE A 122 21.78 -26.66 12.73
N GLY A 123 20.82 -27.35 12.11
CA GLY A 123 21.04 -28.70 11.55
C GLY A 123 21.76 -28.70 10.20
N SER A 124 21.99 -27.54 9.60
CA SER A 124 22.60 -27.42 8.27
C SER A 124 24.13 -27.21 8.34
N PRO A 125 24.89 -27.62 7.32
CA PRO A 125 26.33 -27.34 7.26
C PRO A 125 26.62 -25.89 6.87
N TRP A 126 25.61 -25.10 6.46
CA TRP A 126 25.79 -23.71 6.13
C TRP A 126 26.32 -22.92 7.34
N LYS A 127 27.45 -22.26 7.16
CA LYS A 127 28.21 -21.58 8.24
C LYS A 127 28.44 -22.48 9.46
N ASN A 128 28.66 -23.78 9.24
CA ASN A 128 28.87 -24.78 10.28
C ASN A 128 27.73 -24.83 11.32
N GLY A 129 26.47 -24.62 10.90
CA GLY A 129 25.30 -24.59 11.79
C GLY A 129 25.14 -23.29 12.59
N HIS A 130 25.99 -22.29 12.38
CA HIS A 130 25.94 -20.98 13.06
C HIS A 130 25.37 -19.88 12.17
N GLY A 131 24.79 -20.23 11.02
CA GLY A 131 24.18 -19.28 10.12
C GLY A 131 22.85 -18.75 10.65
N ASP A 132 22.48 -17.54 10.22
CA ASP A 132 21.20 -16.91 10.55
C ASP A 132 20.80 -15.98 9.39
N VAL A 133 19.91 -16.45 8.53
CA VAL A 133 19.48 -15.70 7.34
C VAL A 133 18.67 -14.47 7.76
N VAL A 134 17.87 -14.59 8.82
CA VAL A 134 17.04 -13.50 9.33
C VAL A 134 17.93 -12.36 9.83
N GLN A 135 18.96 -12.65 10.62
CA GLN A 135 19.90 -11.64 11.10
C GLN A 135 20.70 -10.99 9.96
N GLU A 136 21.12 -11.76 8.95
CA GLU A 136 21.83 -11.22 7.78
C GLU A 136 20.96 -10.23 7.00
N LEU A 137 19.69 -10.55 6.80
CA LEU A 137 18.73 -9.63 6.16
C LEU A 137 18.50 -8.38 7.01
N VAL A 138 18.27 -8.53 8.33
CA VAL A 138 18.07 -7.41 9.25
C VAL A 138 19.24 -6.44 9.20
N ASN A 139 20.47 -6.97 9.22
CA ASN A 139 21.68 -6.15 9.16
C ASN A 139 21.79 -5.40 7.82
N ALA A 140 21.56 -6.09 6.70
CA ALA A 140 21.60 -5.49 5.38
C ALA A 140 20.53 -4.42 5.18
N ALA A 141 19.32 -4.67 5.69
CA ALA A 141 18.16 -3.78 5.61
C ALA A 141 18.38 -2.51 6.44
N LYS A 142 18.83 -2.66 7.69
CA LYS A 142 19.18 -1.55 8.57
C LYS A 142 20.26 -0.65 7.96
N ALA A 143 21.27 -1.23 7.33
CA ALA A 143 22.35 -0.47 6.69
C ALA A 143 21.88 0.41 5.51
N ARG A 144 20.71 0.11 4.93
CA ARG A 144 20.15 0.80 3.75
C ARG A 144 18.85 1.56 4.03
N GLY A 145 18.41 1.61 5.29
CA GLY A 145 17.14 2.23 5.66
C GLY A 145 15.91 1.52 5.07
N VAL A 146 16.03 0.21 4.82
CA VAL A 146 14.92 -0.63 4.37
C VAL A 146 14.32 -1.30 5.61
N ASP A 147 12.99 -1.23 5.74
CA ASP A 147 12.27 -1.94 6.78
C ASP A 147 12.19 -3.45 6.47
N ILE A 148 12.04 -4.26 7.51
CA ILE A 148 11.87 -5.71 7.36
C ILE A 148 10.47 -6.17 7.78
N GLY A 149 9.98 -7.20 7.10
CA GLY A 149 8.88 -8.03 7.54
C GLY A 149 9.30 -9.49 7.57
N LEU A 150 8.50 -10.32 8.24
CA LEU A 150 8.75 -11.74 8.35
C LEU A 150 7.48 -12.53 8.03
N TYR A 151 7.65 -13.69 7.42
CA TYR A 151 6.61 -14.68 7.23
C TYR A 151 6.93 -15.89 8.10
N LEU A 152 5.93 -16.35 8.84
CA LEU A 152 6.01 -17.53 9.70
C LEU A 152 4.80 -18.41 9.39
N SER A 153 4.98 -19.48 8.61
CA SER A 153 3.87 -20.34 8.21
C SER A 153 3.10 -20.88 9.42
N PRO A 154 1.78 -20.63 9.54
CA PRO A 154 0.95 -21.29 10.54
C PRO A 154 0.87 -22.80 10.32
N TRP A 155 0.75 -23.25 9.08
CA TRP A 155 0.81 -24.66 8.73
C TRP A 155 2.25 -25.17 8.84
N ASP A 156 2.47 -26.26 9.57
CA ASP A 156 3.78 -26.88 9.70
C ASP A 156 3.69 -28.37 9.38
N ARG A 157 4.52 -28.82 8.42
CA ARG A 157 4.57 -30.20 7.95
C ARG A 157 5.64 -31.04 8.67
N HIS A 158 6.48 -30.41 9.48
CA HIS A 158 7.57 -31.07 10.19
C HIS A 158 7.24 -31.29 11.67
N ASP A 159 6.75 -30.25 12.35
CA ASP A 159 6.68 -30.25 13.81
C ASP A 159 5.62 -31.23 14.35
N ARG A 160 6.04 -32.14 15.23
CA ARG A 160 5.17 -33.16 15.84
C ARG A 160 4.09 -32.59 16.76
N ARG A 161 4.17 -31.31 17.15
CA ARG A 161 3.11 -30.61 17.87
C ARG A 161 1.97 -30.23 16.94
N TYR A 162 2.19 -30.09 15.63
CA TYR A 162 1.15 -29.70 14.70
C TYR A 162 -0.05 -30.68 14.73
N GLY A 163 -1.25 -30.14 14.96
CA GLY A 163 -2.47 -30.90 15.24
C GLY A 163 -2.78 -31.11 16.72
N ARG A 164 -1.84 -30.78 17.63
CA ARG A 164 -2.06 -30.65 19.07
C ARG A 164 -2.21 -29.17 19.40
N ASN A 165 -3.47 -28.73 19.48
CA ASN A 165 -3.84 -27.32 19.49
C ASN A 165 -3.02 -26.50 20.50
N LYS A 166 -3.00 -26.87 21.77
CA LYS A 166 -2.31 -26.09 22.81
C LYS A 166 -0.80 -26.04 22.55
N GLU A 167 -0.17 -27.19 22.39
CA GLU A 167 1.28 -27.35 22.32
C GLU A 167 1.87 -26.70 21.08
N TYR A 168 1.18 -26.75 19.93
CA TYR A 168 1.66 -26.07 18.74
C TYR A 168 1.46 -24.55 18.83
N ASN A 169 0.36 -24.08 19.43
CA ASN A 169 0.20 -22.64 19.66
C ASN A 169 1.26 -22.09 20.64
N GLU A 170 1.60 -22.83 21.71
CA GLU A 170 2.71 -22.48 22.62
C GLU A 170 4.05 -22.42 21.88
N TYR A 171 4.35 -23.42 21.05
CA TYR A 171 5.54 -23.44 20.18
C TYR A 171 5.58 -22.24 19.24
N TYR A 172 4.47 -21.97 18.56
CA TYR A 172 4.37 -20.90 17.59
C TYR A 172 4.54 -19.53 18.23
N LEU A 173 3.91 -19.30 19.38
CA LEU A 173 4.10 -18.08 20.17
C LEU A 173 5.55 -17.92 20.63
N ALA A 174 6.21 -19.01 21.02
CA ALA A 174 7.61 -18.96 21.41
C ALA A 174 8.53 -18.55 20.23
N GLN A 175 8.25 -19.01 19.00
CA GLN A 175 8.97 -18.57 17.80
C GLN A 175 8.68 -17.12 17.44
N LEU A 176 7.42 -16.66 17.54
CA LEU A 176 7.08 -15.25 17.39
C LEU A 176 7.86 -14.38 18.39
N GLN A 177 8.00 -14.84 19.64
CA GLN A 177 8.78 -14.14 20.65
C GLN A 177 10.26 -14.04 20.28
N GLU A 178 10.86 -15.10 19.70
CA GLU A 178 12.24 -15.03 19.18
C GLU A 178 12.37 -14.01 18.05
N LEU A 179 11.48 -14.10 17.05
CA LEU A 179 11.53 -13.28 15.84
C LEU A 179 11.25 -11.79 16.12
N LEU A 180 10.33 -11.49 17.02
CA LEU A 180 9.88 -10.12 17.26
C LEU A 180 10.64 -9.42 18.40
N ASN A 181 11.45 -10.12 19.20
CA ASN A 181 12.33 -9.47 20.20
C ASN A 181 13.77 -9.31 19.73
N ASN A 182 14.30 -10.27 18.98
CA ASN A 182 15.74 -10.34 18.75
C ASN A 182 16.19 -9.67 17.44
N TYR A 183 15.28 -9.46 16.49
CA TYR A 183 15.61 -9.02 15.12
C TYR A 183 15.24 -7.55 14.84
N GLY A 184 15.18 -6.72 15.88
CA GLY A 184 14.96 -5.29 15.76
C GLY A 184 13.49 -4.93 15.47
N SER A 185 13.28 -3.90 14.64
CA SER A 185 11.93 -3.42 14.33
C SER A 185 11.37 -4.13 13.11
N VAL A 186 10.40 -5.00 13.33
CA VAL A 186 9.66 -5.70 12.28
C VAL A 186 8.42 -4.85 11.95
N ARG A 187 8.24 -4.50 10.67
CA ARG A 187 7.12 -3.67 10.21
C ARG A 187 5.94 -4.45 9.67
N GLU A 188 6.14 -5.72 9.34
CA GLU A 188 5.07 -6.60 8.92
C GLU A 188 5.32 -8.05 9.34
N ILE A 189 4.29 -8.73 9.84
CA ILE A 189 4.30 -10.19 10.03
C ILE A 189 3.20 -10.82 9.19
N TRP A 190 3.55 -11.87 8.46
CA TRP A 190 2.67 -12.50 7.47
C TRP A 190 2.23 -13.89 7.95
N PHE A 191 0.93 -14.05 8.15
CA PHE A 191 0.28 -15.30 8.57
C PHE A 191 -0.54 -15.90 7.43
N ASP A 192 -0.01 -16.95 6.83
CA ASP A 192 -0.63 -17.66 5.71
C ASP A 192 -1.91 -18.42 6.11
N GLY A 193 -2.94 -18.36 5.27
CA GLY A 193 -4.15 -19.17 5.37
C GLY A 193 -4.04 -20.55 4.71
N ALA A 194 -3.02 -20.78 3.87
CA ALA A 194 -2.86 -22.00 3.10
C ALA A 194 -2.62 -23.24 3.96
N LYS A 195 -3.32 -24.32 3.61
CA LYS A 195 -3.22 -25.61 4.28
C LYS A 195 -3.56 -26.74 3.31
N GLY A 196 -2.69 -27.75 3.23
CA GLY A 196 -2.94 -28.93 2.41
C GLY A 196 -4.17 -29.71 2.87
N SER A 197 -4.90 -30.33 1.93
CA SER A 197 -6.16 -31.05 2.20
C SER A 197 -6.02 -32.20 3.22
N ASN A 198 -4.83 -32.79 3.33
CA ASN A 198 -4.54 -33.91 4.22
C ASN A 198 -3.83 -33.48 5.52
N ALA A 199 -3.73 -32.17 5.78
CA ALA A 199 -3.08 -31.69 6.98
C ALA A 199 -3.91 -32.01 8.24
N PRO A 200 -3.27 -32.36 9.37
CA PRO A 200 -3.97 -32.58 10.63
C PRO A 200 -4.89 -31.40 10.99
N ASN A 201 -6.04 -31.69 11.60
CA ASN A 201 -6.92 -30.65 12.13
C ASN A 201 -6.15 -29.82 13.16
N MET A 202 -6.19 -28.50 13.01
CA MET A 202 -5.42 -27.56 13.83
C MET A 202 -6.26 -26.31 14.02
N SER A 203 -6.39 -25.84 15.25
CA SER A 203 -7.03 -24.58 15.59
C SER A 203 -5.99 -23.57 16.05
N TYR A 204 -5.77 -22.53 15.26
CA TYR A 204 -4.84 -21.46 15.60
C TYR A 204 -5.47 -20.46 16.57
N TYR A 205 -4.75 -20.09 17.62
CA TYR A 205 -5.17 -19.09 18.60
C TYR A 205 -4.80 -17.70 18.11
N PHE A 206 -5.30 -17.32 16.92
CA PHE A 206 -4.93 -16.08 16.25
C PHE A 206 -5.10 -14.83 17.12
N ASN A 207 -6.14 -14.77 17.97
CA ASN A 207 -6.32 -13.65 18.89
C ASN A 207 -5.15 -13.50 19.88
N ASP A 208 -4.64 -14.61 20.41
CA ASP A 208 -3.49 -14.62 21.32
C ASP A 208 -2.21 -14.23 20.55
N TRP A 209 -2.05 -14.76 19.33
CA TRP A 209 -0.92 -14.45 18.46
C TRP A 209 -0.88 -12.96 18.13
N PHE A 210 -2.00 -12.38 17.70
CA PHE A 210 -2.10 -10.96 17.37
C PHE A 210 -1.86 -10.08 18.60
N SER A 211 -2.38 -10.47 19.76
CA SER A 211 -2.17 -9.71 21.00
C SER A 211 -0.70 -9.66 21.38
N MET A 212 0.00 -10.80 21.32
CA MET A 212 1.43 -10.84 21.61
C MET A 212 2.26 -10.10 20.56
N VAL A 213 1.91 -10.22 19.26
CA VAL A 213 2.59 -9.44 18.20
C VAL A 213 2.49 -7.94 18.47
N ASN A 214 1.31 -7.44 18.83
CA ASN A 214 1.10 -6.02 19.13
C ASN A 214 1.85 -5.57 20.41
N GLU A 215 1.93 -6.43 21.42
CA GLU A 215 2.71 -6.18 22.65
C GLU A 215 4.21 -6.05 22.33
N LEU A 216 4.74 -6.94 21.50
CA LEU A 216 6.16 -6.97 21.15
C LEU A 216 6.56 -5.88 20.14
N GLN A 217 5.66 -5.55 19.20
CA GLN A 217 5.93 -4.62 18.10
C GLN A 217 4.70 -3.75 17.80
N SER A 218 4.47 -2.71 18.59
CA SER A 218 3.26 -1.86 18.52
C SER A 218 3.01 -1.10 17.21
N THR A 219 3.99 -1.08 16.30
CA THR A 219 3.89 -0.41 14.98
C THR A 219 3.85 -1.38 13.81
N ILE A 220 3.80 -2.69 14.07
CA ILE A 220 3.77 -3.74 13.05
C ILE A 220 2.40 -3.82 12.36
N ASN A 221 2.38 -4.08 11.07
CA ASN A 221 1.18 -4.54 10.39
C ASN A 221 1.10 -6.06 10.45
N ILE A 222 -0.09 -6.58 10.73
CA ILE A 222 -0.33 -8.03 10.73
C ILE A 222 -1.11 -8.39 9.49
N PHE A 223 -0.48 -9.11 8.57
CA PHE A 223 -1.16 -9.72 7.44
C PHE A 223 -1.74 -11.07 7.84
N SER A 224 -2.97 -11.31 7.41
CA SER A 224 -3.52 -12.64 7.13
C SER A 224 -4.60 -12.49 6.06
N ASP A 225 -5.23 -13.58 5.62
CA ASP A 225 -6.40 -13.52 4.73
C ASP A 225 -7.45 -12.49 5.20
N ALA A 226 -7.63 -12.34 6.52
CA ALA A 226 -8.62 -11.46 7.14
C ALA A 226 -8.04 -10.51 8.21
N GLY A 227 -6.75 -10.17 8.15
CA GLY A 227 -6.13 -9.15 9.01
C GLY A 227 -5.54 -9.64 10.34
N PRO A 228 -5.37 -8.76 11.35
CA PRO A 228 -6.09 -7.51 11.61
C PRO A 228 -5.49 -6.23 11.01
N GLY A 229 -4.29 -6.26 10.44
CA GLY A 229 -3.63 -5.07 9.88
C GLY A 229 -3.85 -4.91 8.38
N VAL A 230 -3.63 -5.98 7.63
CA VAL A 230 -3.70 -6.01 6.17
C VAL A 230 -4.39 -7.31 5.74
N ARG A 231 -5.16 -7.28 4.65
CA ARG A 231 -5.84 -8.46 4.11
C ARG A 231 -5.23 -8.93 2.81
N TRP A 232 -5.36 -10.22 2.55
CA TRP A 232 -5.18 -10.78 1.22
C TRP A 232 -6.17 -10.19 0.22
N VAL A 233 -5.76 -9.99 -1.04
CA VAL A 233 -6.65 -9.52 -2.12
C VAL A 233 -7.55 -10.62 -2.70
N GLY A 234 -7.35 -11.88 -2.33
CA GLY A 234 -8.15 -13.00 -2.82
C GLY A 234 -7.57 -13.73 -4.03
N ASN A 235 -6.37 -13.39 -4.50
CA ASN A 235 -5.66 -14.16 -5.53
C ASN A 235 -4.15 -13.85 -5.51
N GLU A 236 -3.37 -14.76 -6.07
CA GLU A 236 -1.91 -14.64 -6.24
C GLU A 236 -1.51 -14.11 -7.64
N ASN A 237 -2.46 -13.58 -8.41
CA ASN A 237 -2.16 -12.91 -9.68
C ASN A 237 -1.72 -11.45 -9.46
N GLY A 238 -1.80 -10.96 -8.22
CA GLY A 238 -1.53 -9.58 -7.83
C GLY A 238 -2.62 -8.61 -8.31
N PHE A 239 -3.87 -9.07 -8.45
CA PHE A 239 -4.96 -8.30 -9.07
C PHE A 239 -6.07 -7.98 -8.06
N ALA A 240 -6.29 -6.70 -7.81
CA ALA A 240 -7.48 -6.20 -7.15
C ALA A 240 -8.64 -6.00 -8.14
N GLY A 241 -9.86 -6.10 -7.62
CA GLY A 241 -11.07 -5.75 -8.37
C GLY A 241 -11.06 -4.29 -8.79
N SER A 242 -11.86 -3.94 -9.81
CA SER A 242 -12.02 -2.54 -10.23
C SER A 242 -12.58 -1.66 -9.10
N THR A 243 -13.37 -2.28 -8.21
CA THR A 243 -13.79 -1.79 -6.89
C THR A 243 -12.92 -2.44 -5.82
N CYS A 244 -12.33 -1.65 -4.94
CA CYS A 244 -11.57 -2.12 -3.78
C CYS A 244 -11.74 -1.14 -2.61
N TRP A 245 -12.64 -1.47 -1.70
CA TRP A 245 -12.76 -0.79 -0.42
C TRP A 245 -11.66 -1.26 0.53
N SER A 246 -11.01 -0.33 1.23
CA SER A 246 -10.11 -0.64 2.33
C SER A 246 -10.89 -1.08 3.57
N THR A 247 -12.20 -0.89 3.61
CA THR A 247 -13.06 -1.27 4.72
C THR A 247 -13.65 -2.67 4.51
N ILE A 248 -13.70 -3.49 5.57
CA ILE A 248 -14.37 -4.80 5.57
C ILE A 248 -15.07 -5.04 6.91
N ASN A 249 -15.90 -6.07 7.01
CA ASN A 249 -16.42 -6.56 8.30
C ASN A 249 -15.66 -7.82 8.73
N ARG A 250 -14.68 -7.66 9.65
CA ARG A 250 -13.81 -8.76 10.09
C ARG A 250 -14.54 -9.82 10.90
N THR A 251 -15.58 -9.44 11.65
CA THR A 251 -16.36 -10.38 12.49
C THR A 251 -17.09 -11.44 11.68
N SER A 252 -17.24 -11.24 10.38
CA SER A 252 -17.88 -12.18 9.44
C SER A 252 -16.88 -13.05 8.68
N LEU A 253 -15.58 -12.96 8.99
CA LEU A 253 -14.51 -13.63 8.25
C LEU A 253 -13.72 -14.60 9.11
N SER A 254 -13.20 -15.64 8.45
CA SER A 254 -12.30 -16.63 9.04
C SER A 254 -11.10 -16.81 8.11
N ILE A 255 -9.90 -16.79 8.69
CA ILE A 255 -8.63 -17.02 7.97
C ILE A 255 -8.60 -18.45 7.42
N GLY A 256 -8.11 -18.63 6.19
CA GLY A 256 -8.05 -19.92 5.49
C GLY A 256 -9.38 -20.37 4.88
N ASN A 257 -10.43 -19.54 4.90
CA ASN A 257 -11.72 -19.88 4.30
C ASN A 257 -11.77 -19.47 2.81
N GLY A 258 -11.91 -20.43 1.89
CA GLY A 258 -12.03 -20.13 0.46
C GLY A 258 -13.29 -19.33 0.07
N SER A 259 -14.34 -19.34 0.89
CA SER A 259 -15.61 -18.67 0.56
C SER A 259 -15.56 -17.14 0.67
N ILE A 260 -14.48 -16.57 1.22
CA ILE A 260 -14.37 -15.12 1.43
C ILE A 260 -13.60 -14.39 0.33
N VAL A 261 -13.03 -15.12 -0.64
CA VAL A 261 -12.17 -14.58 -1.71
C VAL A 261 -12.77 -13.37 -2.45
N ASP A 262 -14.00 -13.48 -2.95
CA ASP A 262 -14.64 -12.39 -3.71
C ASP A 262 -14.90 -11.15 -2.85
N TYR A 263 -15.23 -11.38 -1.56
CA TYR A 263 -15.43 -10.31 -0.59
C TYR A 263 -14.11 -9.62 -0.25
N LEU A 264 -13.01 -10.38 -0.11
CA LEU A 264 -11.66 -9.83 0.11
C LEU A 264 -11.22 -8.95 -1.07
N ASN A 265 -11.49 -9.39 -2.30
CA ASN A 265 -11.07 -8.69 -3.51
C ASN A 265 -11.71 -7.30 -3.66
N THR A 266 -12.99 -7.20 -3.27
CA THR A 266 -13.79 -5.99 -3.46
C THR A 266 -13.88 -5.10 -2.21
N GLY A 267 -13.80 -5.70 -1.02
CA GLY A 267 -14.08 -5.04 0.26
C GLY A 267 -15.55 -4.63 0.41
N ASP A 268 -15.87 -3.94 1.50
CA ASP A 268 -17.24 -3.60 1.87
C ASP A 268 -17.38 -2.11 2.24
N PRO A 269 -18.20 -1.32 1.52
CA PRO A 269 -18.44 0.08 1.87
C PRO A 269 -19.07 0.28 3.25
N ARG A 270 -19.67 -0.75 3.84
CA ARG A 270 -20.25 -0.76 5.20
C ARG A 270 -19.36 -1.48 6.22
N GLY A 271 -18.16 -1.89 5.82
CA GLY A 271 -17.19 -2.52 6.69
C GLY A 271 -16.87 -1.66 7.93
N THR A 272 -16.72 -2.34 9.06
CA THR A 272 -16.44 -1.76 10.38
C THR A 272 -14.95 -1.64 10.67
N ASP A 273 -14.11 -2.32 9.89
CA ASP A 273 -12.68 -2.44 10.10
C ASP A 273 -11.92 -1.87 8.89
N TRP A 274 -10.90 -1.02 9.14
CA TRP A 274 -9.99 -0.59 8.09
C TRP A 274 -8.92 -1.66 7.91
N LEU A 275 -8.98 -2.37 6.79
CA LEU A 275 -8.13 -3.50 6.49
C LEU A 275 -7.76 -3.51 5.01
N PRO A 276 -6.81 -2.67 4.55
CA PRO A 276 -6.51 -2.51 3.14
C PRO A 276 -5.95 -3.81 2.52
N ALA A 277 -6.13 -3.95 1.21
CA ALA A 277 -5.73 -5.16 0.50
C ALA A 277 -4.27 -5.10 0.03
N GLU A 278 -3.58 -6.22 0.23
CA GLU A 278 -2.28 -6.53 -0.34
C GLU A 278 -2.44 -7.50 -1.50
N CYS A 279 -1.82 -7.15 -2.62
CA CYS A 279 -1.76 -7.94 -3.84
C CYS A 279 -0.43 -8.66 -3.90
N ASP A 280 -0.39 -9.89 -3.44
CA ASP A 280 0.78 -10.75 -3.48
C ASP A 280 0.90 -11.48 -4.82
N VAL A 281 2.11 -11.53 -5.38
CA VAL A 281 2.40 -12.25 -6.62
C VAL A 281 3.91 -12.47 -6.78
N SER A 282 4.32 -13.60 -7.35
CA SER A 282 5.72 -13.84 -7.70
C SER A 282 6.15 -13.14 -8.98
N ILE A 283 7.40 -12.67 -9.05
CA ILE A 283 8.04 -12.27 -10.31
C ILE A 283 8.19 -13.46 -11.26
N ARG A 284 8.21 -14.69 -10.75
CA ARG A 284 8.28 -15.96 -11.50
C ARG A 284 6.91 -16.65 -11.52
N THR A 285 6.84 -17.87 -12.04
CA THR A 285 5.60 -18.67 -11.96
C THR A 285 5.40 -19.22 -10.55
N GLY A 286 6.45 -19.77 -9.95
CA GLY A 286 6.47 -20.23 -8.57
C GLY A 286 6.95 -19.16 -7.59
N TRP A 287 6.68 -19.40 -6.31
CA TRP A 287 7.17 -18.61 -5.19
C TRP A 287 8.65 -18.88 -4.93
N PHE A 288 9.09 -20.14 -4.92
CA PHE A 288 10.50 -20.47 -4.80
C PHE A 288 11.23 -20.37 -6.13
N TRP A 289 12.57 -20.30 -6.07
CA TRP A 289 13.38 -20.24 -7.27
C TRP A 289 13.47 -21.61 -7.94
N HIS A 290 13.10 -21.64 -9.22
CA HIS A 290 13.26 -22.80 -10.09
C HIS A 290 14.12 -22.43 -11.30
N LYS A 291 15.10 -23.28 -11.62
CA LYS A 291 16.02 -23.05 -12.75
C LYS A 291 15.31 -22.96 -14.10
N THR A 292 14.18 -23.67 -14.24
CA THR A 292 13.38 -23.75 -15.47
C THR A 292 12.50 -22.52 -15.70
N GLN A 293 12.34 -21.67 -14.69
CA GLN A 293 11.46 -20.50 -14.75
C GLN A 293 12.23 -19.23 -15.12
N SER A 294 11.50 -18.23 -15.58
CA SER A 294 12.01 -16.91 -15.94
C SER A 294 11.09 -15.82 -15.37
N PRO A 295 11.60 -14.60 -15.14
CA PRO A 295 10.77 -13.53 -14.62
C PRO A 295 9.71 -13.08 -15.64
N LYS A 296 8.52 -12.74 -15.14
CA LYS A 296 7.40 -12.15 -15.87
C LYS A 296 7.85 -10.94 -16.69
N LYS A 297 7.41 -10.85 -17.94
CA LYS A 297 7.73 -9.75 -18.87
C LYS A 297 7.37 -8.39 -18.26
N LEU A 298 8.08 -7.33 -18.68
CA LEU A 298 7.80 -5.95 -18.25
C LEU A 298 6.33 -5.55 -18.43
N SER A 299 5.74 -5.87 -19.59
CA SER A 299 4.32 -5.58 -19.87
C SER A 299 3.38 -6.24 -18.85
N LYS A 300 3.69 -7.45 -18.39
CA LYS A 300 2.92 -8.15 -17.36
C LYS A 300 3.10 -7.53 -15.99
N LEU A 301 4.31 -7.08 -15.64
CA LEU A 301 4.55 -6.38 -14.37
C LEU A 301 3.84 -5.02 -14.33
N LEU A 302 3.83 -4.27 -15.44
CA LEU A 302 3.05 -3.03 -15.55
C LEU A 302 1.54 -3.31 -15.46
N GLU A 303 1.05 -4.38 -16.10
CA GLU A 303 -0.34 -4.81 -15.94
C GLU A 303 -0.67 -5.09 -14.46
N ILE A 304 0.18 -5.84 -13.75
CA ILE A 304 0.04 -6.10 -12.31
C ILE A 304 0.01 -4.79 -11.52
N TYR A 305 0.95 -3.86 -11.77
CA TYR A 305 1.01 -2.56 -11.08
C TYR A 305 -0.29 -1.76 -11.24
N TYR A 306 -0.84 -1.65 -12.45
CA TYR A 306 -2.11 -0.95 -12.69
C TYR A 306 -3.31 -1.69 -12.08
N ASN A 307 -3.24 -3.02 -11.92
CA ASN A 307 -4.30 -3.83 -11.30
C ASN A 307 -4.14 -4.01 -9.78
N SER A 308 -3.08 -3.49 -9.16
CA SER A 308 -2.83 -3.51 -7.71
C SER A 308 -2.72 -2.10 -7.15
N VAL A 309 -1.55 -1.49 -7.28
CA VAL A 309 -1.23 -0.11 -6.88
C VAL A 309 -2.17 0.90 -7.53
N GLY A 310 -2.54 0.67 -8.79
CA GLY A 310 -3.53 1.46 -9.52
C GLY A 310 -4.97 1.28 -9.05
N ARG A 311 -5.23 0.41 -8.07
CA ARG A 311 -6.56 0.02 -7.55
C ARG A 311 -6.57 -0.05 -6.02
N ASN A 312 -5.97 0.94 -5.36
CA ASN A 312 -6.02 1.11 -3.91
C ASN A 312 -5.33 0.00 -3.07
N CYS A 313 -4.38 -0.74 -3.65
CA CYS A 313 -3.68 -1.82 -2.96
C CYS A 313 -2.17 -1.54 -2.87
N VAL A 314 -1.48 -2.28 -2.01
CA VAL A 314 -0.02 -2.45 -2.09
C VAL A 314 0.28 -3.72 -2.87
N LEU A 315 1.33 -3.69 -3.68
CA LEU A 315 1.86 -4.84 -4.41
C LEU A 315 2.99 -5.48 -3.61
N LEU A 316 2.80 -6.73 -3.16
CA LEU A 316 3.84 -7.57 -2.59
C LEU A 316 4.43 -8.45 -3.70
N LEU A 317 5.58 -8.04 -4.24
CA LEU A 317 6.24 -8.75 -5.35
C LEU A 317 7.29 -9.73 -4.81
N ASN A 318 7.06 -11.03 -4.95
CA ASN A 318 8.03 -12.04 -4.56
C ASN A 318 9.18 -12.15 -5.57
N VAL A 319 10.41 -12.21 -5.06
CA VAL A 319 11.67 -12.31 -5.81
C VAL A 319 12.56 -13.36 -5.12
N PRO A 320 12.54 -14.62 -5.58
CA PRO A 320 13.19 -15.70 -4.84
C PRO A 320 14.70 -15.79 -5.13
N PRO A 321 15.55 -15.82 -4.09
CA PRO A 321 16.95 -16.20 -4.23
C PRO A 321 17.12 -17.63 -4.77
N ASN A 322 18.14 -17.86 -5.57
CA ASN A 322 18.47 -19.16 -6.13
C ASN A 322 19.26 -20.06 -5.15
N THR A 323 19.66 -21.24 -5.61
CA THR A 323 20.42 -22.22 -4.80
C THR A 323 21.81 -21.73 -4.33
N THR A 324 22.37 -20.69 -4.94
CA THR A 324 23.60 -20.06 -4.44
C THR A 324 23.32 -19.07 -3.31
N GLY A 325 22.05 -18.68 -3.09
CA GLY A 325 21.65 -17.67 -2.11
C GLY A 325 21.63 -16.24 -2.67
N LEU A 326 21.53 -16.06 -4.00
CA LEU A 326 21.49 -14.77 -4.67
C LEU A 326 20.22 -14.62 -5.51
N ILE A 327 19.70 -13.39 -5.63
CA ILE A 327 18.68 -13.08 -6.63
C ILE A 327 19.33 -13.18 -8.01
N SER A 328 18.68 -13.90 -8.93
CA SER A 328 19.22 -14.14 -10.28
C SER A 328 19.39 -12.83 -11.05
N GLU A 329 20.47 -12.70 -11.83
CA GLU A 329 20.75 -11.48 -12.61
C GLU A 329 19.61 -11.10 -13.56
N THR A 330 18.91 -12.09 -14.12
CA THR A 330 17.71 -11.87 -14.96
C THR A 330 16.56 -11.24 -14.20
N ASP A 331 16.38 -11.59 -12.92
CA ASP A 331 15.35 -11.01 -12.06
C ASP A 331 15.75 -9.58 -11.64
N VAL A 332 17.02 -9.37 -11.26
CA VAL A 332 17.57 -8.04 -10.97
C VAL A 332 17.40 -7.11 -12.17
N HIS A 333 17.72 -7.58 -13.38
CA HIS A 333 17.55 -6.80 -14.60
C HIS A 333 16.08 -6.45 -14.85
N ARG A 334 15.16 -7.43 -14.75
CA ARG A 334 13.72 -7.19 -14.91
C ARG A 334 13.16 -6.19 -13.89
N LEU A 335 13.64 -6.22 -12.65
CA LEU A 335 13.25 -5.26 -11.61
C LEU A 335 13.73 -3.84 -11.95
N LYS A 336 14.94 -3.68 -12.50
CA LYS A 336 15.44 -2.39 -13.00
C LYS A 336 14.61 -1.86 -14.15
N GLU A 337 14.27 -2.72 -15.12
CA GLU A 337 13.36 -2.36 -16.23
C GLU A 337 12.00 -1.90 -15.69
N PHE A 338 11.45 -2.63 -14.73
CA PHE A 338 10.16 -2.32 -14.14
C PHE A 338 10.15 -1.00 -13.37
N LYS A 339 11.14 -0.77 -12.51
CA LYS A 339 11.31 0.51 -11.81
C LYS A 339 11.54 1.67 -12.79
N GLY A 340 12.40 1.48 -13.79
CA GLY A 340 12.66 2.48 -14.82
C GLY A 340 11.41 2.83 -15.63
N ALA A 341 10.55 1.85 -15.90
CA ALA A 341 9.27 2.09 -16.56
C ALA A 341 8.32 2.92 -15.69
N ILE A 342 8.15 2.57 -14.40
CA ILE A 342 7.34 3.34 -13.45
C ILE A 342 7.86 4.78 -13.35
N ASP A 343 9.17 4.96 -13.19
CA ASP A 343 9.78 6.29 -13.12
C ASP A 343 9.54 7.10 -14.38
N THR A 344 9.67 6.48 -15.55
CA THR A 344 9.39 7.14 -16.82
C THR A 344 7.94 7.62 -16.90
N ILE A 345 6.99 6.75 -16.54
CA ILE A 345 5.55 7.04 -16.57
C ILE A 345 5.21 8.24 -15.67
N PHE A 346 5.75 8.26 -14.45
CA PHE A 346 5.40 9.25 -13.42
C PHE A 346 6.41 10.41 -13.29
N SER A 347 7.42 10.48 -14.16
CA SER A 347 8.50 11.49 -14.14
C SER A 347 7.98 12.93 -14.24
N THR A 348 6.86 13.14 -14.92
CA THR A 348 6.23 14.45 -15.08
C THR A 348 4.75 14.35 -14.75
N ASN A 349 4.28 15.23 -13.86
CA ASN A 349 2.86 15.45 -13.65
C ASN A 349 2.40 16.65 -14.49
N LEU A 350 1.74 16.38 -15.61
CA LEU A 350 1.25 17.43 -16.51
C LEU A 350 0.15 18.29 -15.87
N ALA A 351 -0.48 17.83 -14.78
CA ALA A 351 -1.48 18.59 -14.02
C ALA A 351 -0.90 19.87 -13.39
N GLU A 352 0.40 19.90 -13.07
CA GLU A 352 1.05 21.07 -12.46
C GLU A 352 1.08 22.29 -13.39
N LYS A 353 0.96 22.06 -14.71
CA LYS A 353 0.90 23.11 -15.74
C LYS A 353 -0.52 23.64 -15.95
N CYS A 354 -1.53 23.09 -15.27
CA CYS A 354 -2.93 23.42 -15.47
C CYS A 354 -3.41 24.50 -14.51
N SER A 355 -4.38 25.29 -14.98
CA SER A 355 -5.31 25.96 -14.07
C SER A 355 -6.32 24.94 -13.53
N ILE A 356 -6.56 24.95 -12.23
CA ILE A 356 -7.48 24.02 -11.57
C ILE A 356 -8.73 24.77 -11.12
N LYS A 357 -9.90 24.26 -11.52
CA LYS A 357 -11.22 24.71 -11.06
C LYS A 357 -11.95 23.55 -10.39
N ALA A 358 -12.92 23.87 -9.56
CA ALA A 358 -13.83 22.90 -8.99
C ALA A 358 -15.25 23.47 -8.96
N SER A 359 -16.22 22.60 -8.74
CA SER A 359 -17.63 22.96 -8.54
C SER A 359 -17.79 24.02 -7.44
N SER A 360 -17.08 23.83 -6.32
CA SER A 360 -17.05 24.71 -5.17
C SER A 360 -15.86 24.38 -4.28
N GLN A 361 -15.67 25.14 -3.21
CA GLN A 361 -14.62 24.90 -2.22
C GLN A 361 -15.10 25.30 -0.82
N ARG A 362 -14.94 24.40 0.14
CA ARG A 362 -15.33 24.60 1.54
C ARG A 362 -14.64 25.84 2.12
N GLY A 363 -15.43 26.73 2.73
CA GLY A 363 -14.94 27.98 3.32
C GLY A 363 -14.54 29.06 2.30
N GLY A 364 -14.90 28.88 1.03
CA GLY A 364 -14.56 29.84 -0.02
C GLY A 364 -13.05 29.96 -0.27
N LYS A 365 -12.61 31.09 -0.85
CA LYS A 365 -11.22 31.28 -1.30
C LYS A 365 -10.18 31.21 -0.17
N ASN A 366 -10.60 31.49 1.07
CA ASN A 366 -9.74 31.54 2.24
C ASN A 366 -9.93 30.32 3.16
N GLY A 367 -10.72 29.33 2.75
CA GLY A 367 -11.09 28.18 3.59
C GLY A 367 -10.03 27.09 3.72
N GLY A 368 -8.98 27.12 2.89
CA GLY A 368 -7.89 26.13 2.94
C GLY A 368 -8.16 24.81 2.20
N PHE A 369 -9.36 24.57 1.68
CA PHE A 369 -9.76 23.33 0.99
C PHE A 369 -9.96 23.52 -0.53
N GLY A 370 -9.16 24.40 -1.12
CA GLY A 370 -9.29 24.81 -2.51
C GLY A 370 -8.83 23.76 -3.52
N PRO A 371 -9.19 23.93 -4.81
CA PRO A 371 -8.85 22.99 -5.87
C PRO A 371 -7.35 22.86 -6.14
N LYS A 372 -6.53 23.84 -5.76
CA LYS A 372 -5.07 23.79 -5.96
C LYS A 372 -4.37 22.76 -5.08
N ASN A 373 -5.00 22.33 -3.98
CA ASN A 373 -4.42 21.33 -3.08
C ASN A 373 -4.20 19.98 -3.81
N VAL A 374 -4.97 19.68 -4.87
CA VAL A 374 -4.86 18.40 -5.57
C VAL A 374 -3.61 18.25 -6.46
N ILE A 375 -2.78 19.28 -6.55
CA ILE A 375 -1.52 19.26 -7.30
C ILE A 375 -0.32 19.62 -6.42
N ASP A 376 -0.51 19.72 -5.10
CA ASP A 376 0.61 19.89 -4.18
C ASP A 376 1.29 18.55 -3.86
N ASN A 377 2.33 18.59 -3.02
CA ASN A 377 3.14 17.41 -2.70
C ASN A 377 2.63 16.62 -1.48
N ASP A 378 1.61 17.10 -0.79
CA ASP A 378 0.96 16.35 0.30
C ASP A 378 -0.26 15.63 -0.26
N HIS A 379 -0.28 14.31 -0.11
CA HIS A 379 -1.32 13.46 -0.69
C HIS A 379 -2.25 12.88 0.39
N LEU A 380 -2.13 13.36 1.64
CA LEU A 380 -2.87 12.85 2.78
C LEU A 380 -3.63 13.95 3.54
N TRP A 381 -3.00 15.09 3.82
CA TRP A 381 -3.55 16.10 4.74
C TRP A 381 -3.94 17.42 4.07
N THR A 382 -3.42 17.68 2.87
CA THR A 382 -3.95 18.69 1.96
C THR A 382 -4.91 18.02 0.96
N TYR A 383 -6.06 18.66 0.73
CA TYR A 383 -7.07 18.13 -0.18
C TYR A 383 -8.06 19.21 -0.59
N TRP A 384 -8.68 18.99 -1.74
CA TRP A 384 -9.90 19.70 -2.11
C TRP A 384 -11.11 19.09 -1.39
N ALA A 385 -11.97 19.96 -0.88
CA ALA A 385 -13.30 19.61 -0.40
C ALA A 385 -14.34 20.59 -0.96
N PRO A 386 -15.45 20.12 -1.55
CA PRO A 386 -16.54 21.00 -1.97
C PRO A 386 -17.30 21.58 -0.77
N ASN A 387 -18.15 22.59 -1.02
CA ASN A 387 -19.07 23.11 -0.01
C ASN A 387 -20.09 22.06 0.43
N ASP A 388 -20.43 22.08 1.72
CA ASP A 388 -21.36 21.12 2.35
C ASP A 388 -22.81 21.26 1.83
N GLU A 389 -23.17 22.43 1.30
CA GLU A 389 -24.52 22.72 0.77
C GLU A 389 -24.75 22.18 -0.64
N ASP A 390 -23.68 21.88 -1.38
CA ASP A 390 -23.78 21.38 -2.76
C ASP A 390 -24.06 19.89 -2.73
N LYS A 391 -25.31 19.49 -2.94
CA LYS A 391 -25.67 18.09 -2.66
C LYS A 391 -25.18 17.07 -3.68
N GLU A 392 -24.99 17.38 -4.97
CA GLU A 392 -24.84 16.30 -5.97
C GLU A 392 -23.98 16.60 -7.22
N ASP A 393 -23.40 17.79 -7.38
CA ASP A 393 -22.55 18.13 -8.55
C ASP A 393 -21.12 18.48 -8.17
N HIS A 394 -20.37 17.48 -7.71
CA HIS A 394 -18.97 17.63 -7.31
C HIS A 394 -18.02 17.31 -8.47
N TRP A 395 -17.17 18.25 -8.83
CA TRP A 395 -16.15 18.02 -9.86
C TRP A 395 -14.89 18.85 -9.67
N ILE A 396 -13.77 18.33 -10.18
CA ILE A 396 -12.52 19.06 -10.39
C ILE A 396 -12.23 19.08 -11.89
N GLU A 397 -11.80 20.23 -12.40
CA GLU A 397 -11.41 20.41 -13.79
C GLU A 397 -10.02 21.04 -13.89
N LEU A 398 -9.16 20.37 -14.65
CA LEU A 398 -7.84 20.82 -15.03
C LEU A 398 -7.93 21.39 -16.44
N ARG A 399 -7.41 22.60 -16.65
CA ARG A 399 -7.36 23.24 -17.96
C ARG A 399 -5.95 23.67 -18.29
N ALA A 400 -5.45 23.17 -19.41
CA ALA A 400 -4.20 23.62 -20.00
C ALA A 400 -4.33 25.08 -20.46
N THR A 401 -3.28 25.87 -20.30
CA THR A 401 -3.32 27.30 -20.59
C THR A 401 -2.96 27.63 -22.05
N ASN A 402 -2.07 26.86 -22.66
CA ASN A 402 -1.45 27.23 -23.95
C ASN A 402 -1.63 26.16 -25.04
N GLU A 403 -1.46 24.88 -24.69
CA GLU A 403 -1.45 23.77 -25.66
C GLU A 403 -2.19 22.55 -25.13
N LYS A 404 -2.56 21.64 -26.02
CA LYS A 404 -3.17 20.36 -25.64
C LYS A 404 -2.16 19.49 -24.90
N LEU A 405 -2.57 18.94 -23.76
CA LEU A 405 -1.76 17.99 -23.01
C LEU A 405 -1.84 16.61 -23.65
N LYS A 406 -0.69 15.96 -23.84
CA LYS A 406 -0.56 14.58 -24.30
C LYS A 406 -0.44 13.64 -23.10
N PHE A 407 -1.44 12.81 -22.86
CA PHE A 407 -1.45 11.87 -21.72
C PHE A 407 -2.30 10.63 -22.02
N ASN A 408 -2.08 9.57 -21.26
CA ASN A 408 -2.89 8.34 -21.31
C ASN A 408 -3.08 7.69 -19.93
N VAL A 409 -2.59 8.34 -18.86
CA VAL A 409 -2.77 7.90 -17.48
C VAL A 409 -3.32 9.05 -16.65
N VAL A 410 -4.41 8.79 -15.92
CA VAL A 410 -5.00 9.72 -14.95
C VAL A 410 -4.88 9.13 -13.55
N ARG A 411 -4.23 9.84 -12.63
CA ARG A 411 -4.13 9.49 -11.22
C ARG A 411 -5.17 10.26 -10.41
N ILE A 412 -5.84 9.59 -9.48
CA ILE A 412 -6.74 10.19 -8.50
C ILE A 412 -6.42 9.60 -7.12
N GLN A 413 -6.37 10.43 -6.08
CA GLN A 413 -6.14 10.01 -4.70
C GLN A 413 -7.12 10.70 -3.75
N GLU A 414 -7.61 9.95 -2.75
CA GLU A 414 -8.39 10.48 -1.64
C GLU A 414 -7.50 10.80 -0.43
N ALA A 415 -7.95 11.75 0.39
CA ALA A 415 -7.38 11.99 1.72
C ALA A 415 -7.78 10.88 2.70
N ILE A 416 -7.24 9.66 2.52
CA ILE A 416 -7.68 8.46 3.25
C ILE A 416 -7.44 8.52 4.77
N GLY A 417 -6.60 9.45 5.25
CA GLY A 417 -6.49 9.75 6.69
C GLY A 417 -7.80 10.22 7.32
N LEU A 418 -8.78 10.65 6.50
CA LEU A 418 -10.14 11.00 6.90
C LEU A 418 -11.19 10.00 6.36
N GLY A 419 -10.76 8.79 6.01
CA GLY A 419 -11.60 7.70 5.52
C GLY A 419 -11.79 7.68 4.01
N GLN A 420 -12.16 6.52 3.48
CA GLN A 420 -12.45 6.30 2.06
C GLN A 420 -13.90 6.66 1.75
N ARG A 421 -14.15 7.44 0.68
CA ARG A 421 -15.44 8.07 0.44
C ARG A 421 -16.01 7.79 -0.94
N ILE A 422 -15.22 7.98 -2.00
CA ILE A 422 -15.71 7.94 -3.38
C ILE A 422 -16.20 6.53 -3.73
N LYS A 423 -17.46 6.44 -4.18
CA LYS A 423 -18.11 5.21 -4.64
C LYS A 423 -18.08 5.06 -6.16
N ARG A 424 -18.20 6.18 -6.88
CA ARG A 424 -18.20 6.25 -8.35
C ARG A 424 -17.70 7.61 -8.85
N HIS A 425 -17.01 7.60 -9.96
CA HIS A 425 -16.53 8.79 -10.65
C HIS A 425 -16.44 8.59 -12.17
N GLU A 426 -16.43 9.69 -12.90
CA GLU A 426 -16.30 9.74 -14.35
C GLU A 426 -15.23 10.74 -14.76
N ILE A 427 -14.52 10.47 -15.85
CA ILE A 427 -13.45 11.31 -16.39
C ILE A 427 -13.84 11.74 -17.80
N TYR A 428 -13.79 13.05 -18.02
CA TYR A 428 -14.10 13.70 -19.29
C TYR A 428 -12.89 14.45 -19.80
N VAL A 429 -12.63 14.38 -21.12
CA VAL A 429 -11.62 15.17 -21.81
C VAL A 429 -12.29 15.98 -22.90
N ASP A 430 -12.12 17.30 -22.88
CA ASP A 430 -12.80 18.24 -23.80
C ASP A 430 -14.32 17.99 -23.92
N GLY A 431 -14.95 17.57 -22.82
CA GLY A 431 -16.39 17.27 -22.74
C GLY A 431 -16.80 15.84 -23.11
N ALA A 432 -15.92 15.02 -23.69
CA ALA A 432 -16.19 13.63 -24.00
C ALA A 432 -15.80 12.71 -22.83
N ARG A 433 -16.67 11.78 -22.43
CA ARG A 433 -16.32 10.78 -21.39
C ARG A 433 -15.27 9.82 -21.93
N VAL A 434 -14.17 9.64 -21.20
CA VAL A 434 -13.04 8.78 -21.60
C VAL A 434 -12.79 7.62 -20.65
N ALA A 435 -13.25 7.72 -19.41
CA ALA A 435 -13.16 6.66 -18.42
C ALA A 435 -14.24 6.84 -17.34
N SER A 436 -14.54 5.76 -16.63
CA SER A 436 -15.33 5.77 -15.40
C SER A 436 -14.77 4.75 -14.42
N GLY A 437 -15.06 4.91 -13.15
CA GLY A 437 -14.59 4.02 -12.10
C GLY A 437 -15.47 4.03 -10.86
N THR A 438 -15.24 3.07 -9.99
CA THR A 438 -15.92 2.96 -8.70
C THR A 438 -15.10 3.67 -7.60
N THR A 439 -14.44 2.91 -6.74
CA THR A 439 -13.61 3.41 -5.63
C THR A 439 -12.34 4.09 -6.11
N VAL A 440 -11.85 5.04 -5.32
CA VAL A 440 -10.52 5.65 -5.50
C VAL A 440 -9.56 5.18 -4.41
N GLY A 441 -9.84 5.50 -3.14
CA GLY A 441 -8.97 5.19 -2.01
C GLY A 441 -7.64 5.94 -2.07
N TYR A 442 -6.57 5.30 -1.59
CA TYR A 442 -5.22 5.87 -1.57
C TYR A 442 -4.74 6.29 -2.95
N LYS A 443 -4.96 5.44 -3.95
CA LYS A 443 -4.60 5.71 -5.34
C LYS A 443 -5.40 4.90 -6.35
N LYS A 444 -5.95 5.60 -7.34
CA LYS A 444 -6.54 5.04 -8.55
C LYS A 444 -5.77 5.52 -9.76
N LEU A 445 -5.37 4.59 -10.62
CA LEU A 445 -4.75 4.86 -11.91
C LEU A 445 -5.68 4.40 -13.03
N HIS A 446 -6.08 5.33 -13.90
CA HIS A 446 -6.80 5.03 -15.13
C HIS A 446 -5.83 5.06 -16.28
N ARG A 447 -5.50 3.88 -16.79
CA ARG A 447 -4.80 3.73 -18.07
C ARG A 447 -5.86 3.73 -19.19
N LEU A 448 -5.88 4.79 -19.99
CA LEU A 448 -7.01 5.09 -20.88
C LEU A 448 -7.09 4.09 -22.05
N GLU A 449 -8.26 3.51 -22.27
CA GLU A 449 -8.49 2.46 -23.27
C GLU A 449 -8.29 2.95 -24.71
N LYS A 450 -8.62 4.21 -24.98
CA LYS A 450 -8.38 4.86 -26.28
C LYS A 450 -6.89 5.18 -26.55
N GLY A 451 -5.99 4.82 -25.62
CA GLY A 451 -4.57 5.10 -25.72
C GLY A 451 -4.25 6.56 -25.44
N VAL A 452 -3.42 7.16 -26.29
CA VAL A 452 -2.94 8.55 -26.13
C VAL A 452 -4.02 9.55 -26.48
N LEU A 453 -4.35 10.42 -25.53
CA LEU A 453 -5.27 11.53 -25.73
C LEU A 453 -4.53 12.86 -25.77
N HIS A 454 -5.11 13.80 -26.51
CA HIS A 454 -4.71 15.20 -26.57
C HIS A 454 -5.90 16.07 -26.20
N GLY A 455 -5.83 16.83 -25.11
CA GLY A 455 -6.96 17.64 -24.65
C GLY A 455 -6.55 18.95 -23.99
N TYR A 456 -7.45 19.94 -24.02
CA TYR A 456 -7.30 21.21 -23.31
C TYR A 456 -7.87 21.16 -21.90
N SER A 457 -8.91 20.36 -21.67
CA SER A 457 -9.48 20.15 -20.34
C SER A 457 -9.63 18.69 -19.98
N LEU A 458 -9.43 18.39 -18.71
CA LEU A 458 -9.81 17.14 -18.07
C LEU A 458 -10.69 17.44 -16.86
N LYS A 459 -11.88 16.84 -16.81
CA LYS A 459 -12.83 16.98 -15.69
C LYS A 459 -13.07 15.62 -15.04
N ILE A 460 -12.90 15.56 -13.73
CA ILE A 460 -13.27 14.42 -12.89
C ILE A 460 -14.58 14.78 -12.20
N LYS A 461 -15.65 14.03 -12.46
CA LYS A 461 -16.96 14.19 -11.83
C LYS A 461 -17.18 13.08 -10.82
N ILE A 462 -17.55 13.43 -9.60
CA ILE A 462 -17.88 12.46 -8.54
C ILE A 462 -19.36 12.15 -8.60
N MET A 463 -19.69 10.90 -8.92
CA MET A 463 -21.07 10.43 -9.16
C MET A 463 -21.69 9.74 -7.94
N GLY A 464 -20.90 9.54 -6.89
CA GLY A 464 -21.38 8.98 -5.62
C GLY A 464 -20.27 8.88 -4.60
N SER A 465 -20.59 9.12 -3.33
CA SER A 465 -19.65 9.12 -2.21
C SER A 465 -20.35 8.70 -0.90
N LYS A 466 -19.60 8.26 0.12
CA LYS A 466 -20.11 8.01 1.50
C LYS A 466 -20.33 9.32 2.29
N GLY A 467 -19.90 10.46 1.75
CA GLY A 467 -20.09 11.81 2.27
C GLY A 467 -19.45 12.82 1.33
N ILE A 468 -19.10 14.01 1.83
CA ILE A 468 -18.37 15.01 1.04
C ILE A 468 -17.04 14.40 0.52
N PRO A 469 -16.80 14.36 -0.80
CA PRO A 469 -15.59 13.76 -1.36
C PRO A 469 -14.37 14.61 -1.03
N LEU A 470 -13.24 13.96 -0.71
CA LEU A 470 -11.96 14.62 -0.47
C LEU A 470 -10.95 14.08 -1.46
N ILE A 471 -10.45 14.94 -2.34
CA ILE A 471 -9.43 14.57 -3.32
C ILE A 471 -8.13 15.23 -2.90
N SER A 472 -7.13 14.44 -2.54
CA SER A 472 -5.81 14.94 -2.13
C SER A 472 -4.87 15.10 -3.31
N SER A 473 -5.06 14.36 -4.40
CA SER A 473 -4.17 14.44 -5.55
C SER A 473 -4.83 14.02 -6.86
N VAL A 474 -4.55 14.78 -7.92
CA VAL A 474 -4.87 14.47 -9.31
C VAL A 474 -3.60 14.61 -10.14
N GLY A 475 -3.31 13.60 -10.96
CA GLY A 475 -2.13 13.59 -11.83
C GLY A 475 -2.47 13.23 -13.27
N LEU A 476 -1.77 13.85 -14.21
CA LEU A 476 -1.83 13.54 -15.65
C LEU A 476 -0.46 13.08 -16.12
N HIS A 477 -0.38 11.85 -16.61
CA HIS A 477 0.88 11.18 -16.91
C HIS A 477 0.86 10.51 -18.28
N PHE A 478 2.05 10.25 -18.82
CA PHE A 478 2.23 9.59 -20.10
C PHE A 478 2.98 8.27 -19.93
N ASP A 479 2.29 7.17 -20.19
CA ASP A 479 2.83 5.82 -20.26
C ASP A 479 3.24 5.48 -21.70
N PRO A 480 4.55 5.50 -22.02
CA PRO A 480 5.03 5.16 -23.35
C PRO A 480 4.96 3.66 -23.66
N PHE A 481 4.63 2.80 -22.69
CA PHE A 481 4.54 1.35 -22.84
C PHE A 481 3.11 0.87 -23.11
N TRP A 482 2.13 1.79 -23.16
CA TRP A 482 0.72 1.47 -23.36
C TRP A 482 0.24 1.76 -24.79
N HIS A 483 0.07 0.67 -25.56
CA HIS A 483 -0.41 0.69 -26.95
C HIS A 483 -1.65 -0.20 -27.13
N PRO A 484 -2.83 0.21 -26.62
CA PRO A 484 -4.03 -0.63 -26.66
C PRO A 484 -4.52 -0.92 -28.09
N ASN A 485 -4.20 -0.04 -29.05
CA ASN A 485 -4.64 -0.16 -30.43
C ASN A 485 -3.77 -1.11 -31.28
N GLU A 486 -2.61 -1.53 -30.79
CA GLU A 486 -1.74 -2.51 -31.48
C GLU A 486 -2.08 -3.96 -31.10
N LEU A 487 -2.90 -4.18 -30.06
CA LEU A 487 -3.33 -5.50 -29.60
C LEU A 487 -4.55 -6.06 -30.37
N VAL A 488 -5.05 -5.31 -31.36
CA VAL A 488 -6.21 -5.69 -32.21
C VAL A 488 -5.83 -5.82 -33.69
N ALA A 489 -4.53 -5.74 -34.03
CA ALA A 489 -4.01 -5.85 -35.39
C ALA A 489 -3.38 -7.23 -35.66
#